data_AF-A0A851V1C4-F1
#
_entry.id   AF-A0A851V1C4-F1
#
_cell.length_a   1.000
_cell.length_b   1.000
_cell.length_c   1.000
_cell.angle_alpha   90.00
_cell.angle_beta   90.00
_cell.angle_gamma   90.00
#
_symmetry.space_group_name_H-M   'P 1'
#
loop_
_entity.id
_entity.type
_entity.pdbx_description
1 polymer ?
#
loop_
_entity_poly.entity_id
_entity_poly.type
_entity_poly.pdbx_seq_one_letter_code
_entity_poly.pdbx_strand_id
1 'polypeptide(L)'
;FQEEKSKLDAEVSKWDDSGNDIIVLAKQMCMIMMEMTDFTRGKGPLKNTSDVISAAKKIAEAGSRMDKLGRTIADHCPDSACKQDLLAYLQRIALYCHQLNICSKVKAEVQNLGGELVVSGVDSAMSLIQ
;
A
#
# COMPACT_ATOMS: atom_id res chain seq x y z
N PHE A 1 -2.93 6.36 9.29
CA PHE A 1 -3.66 5.77 8.15
C PHE A 1 -4.83 6.62 7.63
N GLN A 2 -5.93 6.81 8.37
CA GLN A 2 -7.14 7.48 7.81
C GLN A 2 -6.87 8.91 7.30
N GLU A 3 -6.02 9.68 7.99
CA GLU A 3 -5.61 11.01 7.55
C GLU A 3 -4.86 10.96 6.21
N GLU A 4 -3.85 10.09 6.08
CA GLU A 4 -3.09 9.89 4.83
C GLU A 4 -3.97 9.40 3.68
N LYS A 5 -4.93 8.51 3.98
CA LYS A 5 -5.93 8.06 3.01
C LYS A 5 -6.79 9.22 2.52
N SER A 6 -7.20 10.14 3.41
CA SER A 6 -7.95 11.33 3.03
C SER A 6 -7.15 12.27 2.13
N LYS A 7 -5.83 12.39 2.33
CA LYS A 7 -4.94 13.17 1.45
C LYS A 7 -4.89 12.55 0.06
N LEU A 8 -4.78 11.23 -0.01
CA LEU A 8 -4.81 10.51 -1.29
C LEU A 8 -6.16 10.69 -2.01
N ASP A 9 -7.28 10.52 -1.31
CA ASP A 9 -8.63 10.72 -1.87
C ASP A 9 -8.80 12.13 -2.45
N ALA A 10 -8.33 13.14 -1.72
CA ALA A 10 -8.38 14.53 -2.15
C ALA A 10 -7.51 14.80 -3.39
N GLU A 11 -6.39 14.08 -3.55
CA GLU A 11 -5.55 14.20 -4.74
C GLU A 11 -6.13 13.46 -5.93
N VAL A 12 -6.50 12.18 -5.77
CA VAL A 12 -6.99 11.34 -6.90
C VAL A 12 -8.35 11.78 -7.43
N SER A 13 -9.14 12.52 -6.65
CA SER A 13 -10.43 13.08 -7.09
C SER A 13 -10.29 14.28 -8.04
N LYS A 14 -9.10 14.87 -8.16
CA LYS A 14 -8.83 15.97 -9.10
C LYS A 14 -8.64 15.50 -10.55
N TRP A 15 -8.46 14.20 -10.75
CA TRP A 15 -8.03 13.62 -12.02
C TRP A 15 -9.07 12.62 -12.55
N ASP A 16 -9.36 12.69 -13.85
CA ASP A 16 -9.96 11.58 -14.58
C ASP A 16 -8.89 10.48 -14.72
N ASP A 17 -9.25 9.25 -14.34
CA ASP A 17 -8.33 8.12 -14.39
C ASP A 17 -8.31 7.40 -15.76
N SER A 18 -9.14 7.86 -16.70
CA SER A 18 -9.13 7.42 -18.10
C SER A 18 -7.76 7.68 -18.74
N GLY A 19 -6.97 6.62 -18.91
CA GLY A 19 -5.62 6.69 -19.47
C GLY A 19 -4.54 7.13 -18.48
N ASN A 20 -4.85 7.23 -17.18
CA ASN A 20 -3.87 7.52 -16.13
C ASN A 20 -3.72 6.34 -15.17
N ASP A 21 -2.92 5.37 -15.59
CA ASP A 21 -2.66 4.15 -14.83
C ASP A 21 -2.03 4.41 -13.46
N ILE A 22 -1.33 5.54 -13.25
CA ILE A 22 -0.79 5.89 -11.92
C ILE A 22 -1.92 6.12 -10.92
N ILE A 23 -2.97 6.85 -11.33
CA ILE A 23 -4.14 7.10 -10.48
C ILE A 23 -4.90 5.79 -10.22
N VAL A 24 -5.07 4.95 -11.26
CA VAL A 24 -5.71 3.63 -11.13
C VAL A 24 -4.95 2.76 -10.12
N LEU A 25 -3.63 2.66 -10.26
CA LEU A 25 -2.77 1.87 -9.36
C LEU A 25 -2.78 2.43 -7.94
N ALA A 26 -2.76 3.75 -7.76
CA ALA A 26 -2.83 4.38 -6.45
C ALA A 26 -4.16 4.07 -5.74
N LYS A 27 -5.29 4.18 -6.46
CA LYS A 27 -6.62 3.80 -5.94
C LYS A 27 -6.67 2.31 -5.57
N GLN A 28 -6.12 1.44 -6.42
CA GLN A 28 -6.05 -0.01 -6.16
C GLN A 28 -5.22 -0.32 -4.91
N MET A 29 -4.02 0.25 -4.78
CA MET A 29 -3.16 0.06 -3.61
C MET A 29 -3.84 0.56 -2.33
N CYS A 30 -4.51 1.72 -2.38
CA CYS A 30 -5.27 2.27 -1.26
C CYS A 30 -6.40 1.33 -0.82
N MET A 31 -7.20 0.83 -1.76
CA MET A 31 -8.29 -0.10 -1.47
C MET A 31 -7.79 -1.36 -0.75
N ILE A 32 -6.73 -2.00 -1.26
CA ILE A 32 -6.17 -3.21 -0.63
C ILE A 32 -5.63 -2.88 0.77
N MET A 33 -5.00 -1.72 0.94
CA MET A 33 -4.48 -1.30 2.23
C MET A 33 -5.59 -1.02 3.26
N MET A 34 -6.76 -0.54 2.81
CA MET A 34 -7.96 -0.46 3.65
C MET A 34 -8.44 -1.83 4.09
N GLU A 35 -8.51 -2.81 3.19
CA GLU A 35 -8.90 -4.19 3.54
C GLU A 35 -7.95 -4.80 4.57
N MET A 36 -6.64 -4.56 4.43
CA MET A 36 -5.63 -5.00 5.40
C MET A 36 -5.78 -4.29 6.76
N THR A 37 -6.14 -3.01 6.77
CA THR A 37 -6.41 -2.26 8.02
C THR A 37 -7.71 -2.71 8.69
N ASP A 38 -8.73 -3.04 7.92
CA ASP A 38 -9.99 -3.57 8.45
C ASP A 38 -9.80 -4.95 9.07
N PHE A 39 -8.95 -5.78 8.45
CA PHE A 39 -8.62 -7.09 8.98
C PHE A 39 -8.05 -7.03 10.41
N THR A 40 -7.19 -6.06 10.72
CA THR A 40 -6.64 -5.93 12.09
C THR A 40 -7.69 -5.53 13.12
N ARG A 41 -8.85 -5.04 12.68
CA ARG A 41 -10.01 -4.70 13.51
C ARG A 41 -11.08 -5.79 13.50
N GLY A 42 -10.79 -6.97 12.94
CA GLY A 42 -11.75 -8.06 12.77
C GLY A 42 -12.85 -7.76 11.75
N LYS A 43 -12.63 -6.83 10.82
CA LYS A 43 -13.60 -6.40 9.79
C LYS A 43 -13.10 -6.74 8.38
N GLY A 44 -13.97 -6.52 7.40
CA GLY A 44 -13.59 -6.56 5.99
C GLY A 44 -13.58 -7.97 5.35
N PRO A 45 -13.07 -8.05 4.11
CA PRO A 45 -13.16 -9.25 3.30
C PRO A 45 -12.10 -10.31 3.62
N LEU A 46 -10.93 -9.91 4.14
CA LEU A 46 -9.84 -10.82 4.47
C LEU A 46 -10.22 -11.66 5.71
N LYS A 47 -9.97 -12.98 5.67
CA LYS A 47 -10.42 -13.91 6.73
C LYS A 47 -9.26 -14.55 7.48
N ASN A 48 -8.13 -14.72 6.82
CA ASN A 48 -6.99 -15.42 7.39
C ASN A 48 -5.67 -14.76 6.96
N THR A 49 -4.58 -15.18 7.60
CA THR A 49 -3.23 -14.68 7.30
C THR A 49 -2.81 -14.88 5.84
N SER A 50 -3.27 -15.95 5.18
CA SER A 50 -2.98 -16.17 3.75
C SER A 50 -3.56 -15.06 2.88
N ASP A 51 -4.77 -14.60 3.19
CA ASP A 51 -5.43 -13.51 2.46
C ASP A 51 -4.63 -12.20 2.61
N VAL A 52 -4.11 -11.92 3.81
CA VAL A 52 -3.28 -10.74 4.10
C VAL A 52 -1.95 -10.80 3.34
N ILE A 53 -1.30 -11.97 3.29
CA ILE A 53 -0.08 -12.18 2.50
C ILE A 53 -0.36 -11.95 1.02
N SER A 54 -1.52 -12.43 0.52
CA SER A 54 -1.96 -12.22 -0.86
C SER A 54 -2.21 -10.73 -1.17
N ALA A 55 -2.89 -10.03 -0.25
CA ALA A 55 -3.12 -8.59 -0.34
C ALA A 55 -1.80 -7.79 -0.40
N ALA A 56 -0.85 -8.10 0.47
CA ALA A 56 0.47 -7.46 0.46
C ALA A 56 1.25 -7.70 -0.84
N LYS A 57 1.17 -8.91 -1.41
CA LYS A 57 1.76 -9.20 -2.73
C LYS A 57 1.13 -8.35 -3.84
N LYS A 58 -0.20 -8.23 -3.85
CA LYS A 58 -0.92 -7.39 -4.83
C LYS A 58 -0.50 -5.92 -4.74
N ILE A 59 -0.32 -5.39 -3.53
CA ILE A 59 0.22 -4.02 -3.34
C ILE A 59 1.63 -3.91 -3.93
N ALA A 60 2.50 -4.88 -3.67
CA ALA A 60 3.87 -4.87 -4.20
C ALA A 60 3.90 -4.95 -5.75
N GLU A 61 3.03 -5.74 -6.35
CA GLU A 61 2.88 -5.83 -7.81
C GLU A 61 2.38 -4.51 -8.41
N ALA A 62 1.37 -3.88 -7.79
CA ALA A 62 0.86 -2.58 -8.21
C ALA A 62 1.94 -1.48 -8.05
N GLY A 63 2.67 -1.47 -6.93
CA GLY A 63 3.79 -0.57 -6.70
C GLY A 63 4.92 -0.74 -7.73
N SER A 64 5.21 -1.97 -8.15
CA SER A 64 6.20 -2.23 -9.21
C SER A 64 5.73 -1.70 -10.58
N ARG A 65 4.44 -1.80 -10.90
CA ARG A 65 3.88 -1.20 -12.13
C ARG A 65 3.94 0.33 -12.07
N MET A 66 3.61 0.91 -10.92
CA MET A 66 3.69 2.35 -10.69
C MET A 66 5.12 2.87 -10.81
N ASP A 67 6.11 2.15 -10.29
CA ASP A 67 7.54 2.49 -10.45
C ASP A 67 7.95 2.55 -11.92
N LYS A 68 7.54 1.58 -12.75
CA LYS A 68 7.85 1.59 -14.19
C LYS A 68 7.27 2.82 -14.88
N LEU A 69 5.99 3.13 -14.64
CA LEU A 69 5.33 4.30 -15.22
C LEU A 69 5.98 5.61 -14.73
N GLY A 70 6.24 5.72 -13.42
CA GLY A 70 6.88 6.87 -12.82
C GLY A 70 8.29 7.11 -13.35
N ARG A 71 9.07 6.05 -13.60
CA ARG A 71 10.39 6.17 -14.24
C ARG A 71 10.29 6.67 -15.68
N THR A 72 9.33 6.16 -16.45
CA THR A 72 9.08 6.68 -17.80
C THR A 72 8.73 8.16 -17.77
N ILE A 73 7.92 8.62 -16.81
CA ILE A 73 7.62 10.06 -16.64
C ILE A 73 8.88 10.83 -16.26
N ALA A 74 9.68 10.32 -15.32
CA ALA A 74 10.93 10.94 -14.88
C ALA A 74 11.93 11.09 -16.03
N ASP A 75 11.95 10.18 -17.00
CA ASP A 75 12.82 10.26 -18.17
C ASP A 75 12.41 11.34 -19.18
N HIS A 76 11.13 11.71 -19.21
CA HIS A 76 10.63 12.83 -20.01
C HIS A 76 10.67 14.17 -19.26
N CYS A 77 11.05 14.19 -17.98
CA CYS A 77 11.11 15.40 -17.18
C CYS A 77 12.37 16.22 -17.51
N PRO A 78 12.24 17.46 -18.04
CA PRO A 78 13.39 18.31 -18.35
C PRO A 78 13.98 18.98 -17.10
N ASP A 79 13.18 19.10 -16.04
CA ASP A 79 13.62 19.69 -14.78
C ASP A 79 14.31 18.62 -13.92
N SER A 80 15.60 18.82 -13.67
CA SER A 80 16.43 17.84 -12.98
C SER A 80 16.04 17.67 -11.51
N ALA A 81 15.59 18.73 -10.83
CA ALA A 81 15.18 18.67 -9.44
C ALA A 81 13.88 17.84 -9.31
N CYS A 82 12.87 18.15 -10.12
CA CYS A 82 11.61 17.42 -10.19
C CYS A 82 11.82 15.94 -10.55
N LYS A 83 12.74 15.66 -11.49
CA LYS A 83 13.14 14.28 -11.82
C LYS A 83 13.70 13.55 -10.60
N GLN A 84 14.62 14.18 -9.85
CA GLN A 84 15.21 13.54 -8.67
C GLN A 84 14.18 13.31 -7.56
N ASP A 85 13.29 14.27 -7.32
CA ASP A 85 12.22 14.13 -6.32
C ASP A 85 11.31 12.94 -6.66
N LEU A 86 10.87 12.83 -7.92
CA LEU A 86 10.04 11.71 -8.36
C LEU A 86 10.76 10.37 -8.16
N LEU A 87 12.03 10.26 -8.57
CA LEU A 87 12.81 9.04 -8.40
C LEU A 87 13.00 8.66 -6.92
N ALA A 88 13.21 9.64 -6.04
CA ALA A 88 13.31 9.41 -4.60
C ALA A 88 11.98 8.89 -4.01
N TYR A 89 10.85 9.44 -4.43
CA TYR A 89 9.53 8.92 -4.01
C TYR A 89 9.27 7.51 -4.52
N LEU A 90 9.65 7.18 -5.76
CA LEU A 90 9.52 5.82 -6.28
C LEU A 90 10.36 4.79 -5.50
N GLN A 91 11.58 5.16 -5.09
CA GLN A 91 12.40 4.31 -4.22
C GLN A 91 11.75 4.09 -2.85
N ARG A 92 11.12 5.12 -2.28
CA ARG A 92 10.35 4.99 -1.02
C ARG A 92 9.16 4.05 -1.18
N ILE A 93 8.41 4.15 -2.28
CA ILE A 93 7.31 3.23 -2.58
C ILE A 93 7.81 1.79 -2.66
N ALA A 94 8.93 1.54 -3.35
CA ALA A 94 9.52 0.21 -3.45
C ALA A 94 9.93 -0.35 -2.07
N LEU A 95 10.55 0.49 -1.22
CA LEU A 95 10.91 0.13 0.16
C LEU A 95 9.67 -0.27 0.98
N TYR A 96 8.63 0.57 0.97
CA TYR A 96 7.42 0.30 1.77
C TYR A 96 6.65 -0.92 1.27
N CYS A 97 6.57 -1.13 -0.05
CA CYS A 97 5.99 -2.35 -0.62
C CYS A 97 6.75 -3.61 -0.16
N HIS A 98 8.08 -3.54 -0.11
CA HIS A 98 8.91 -4.64 0.37
C HIS A 98 8.70 -4.91 1.86
N GLN A 99 8.72 -3.86 2.68
CA GLN A 99 8.46 -3.95 4.12
C GLN A 99 7.08 -4.55 4.40
N LEU A 100 6.03 -4.07 3.73
CA LEU A 100 4.67 -4.61 3.86
C LEU A 100 4.61 -6.11 3.54
N ASN A 101 5.29 -6.53 2.46
CA ASN A 101 5.35 -7.95 2.07
C ASN A 101 6.09 -8.81 3.11
N ILE A 102 7.17 -8.31 3.71
CA ILE A 102 7.85 -8.99 4.82
C ILE A 102 6.92 -9.08 6.04
N CYS A 103 6.38 -7.95 6.49
CA CYS A 103 5.58 -7.90 7.70
C CYS A 103 4.29 -8.73 7.58
N SER A 104 3.70 -8.85 6.38
CA SER A 104 2.56 -9.75 6.14
C SER A 104 2.86 -11.24 6.38
N LYS A 105 4.14 -11.64 6.30
CA LYS A 105 4.61 -13.02 6.46
C LYS A 105 5.16 -13.33 7.85
N VAL A 106 5.53 -12.30 8.63
CA VAL A 106 5.96 -12.50 10.02
C VAL A 106 4.77 -13.09 10.77
N LYS A 107 4.95 -14.31 11.30
CA LYS A 107 3.88 -15.16 11.85
C LYS A 107 2.84 -14.31 12.59
N ALA A 108 1.65 -14.22 11.99
CA ALA A 108 0.44 -13.93 12.74
C ALA A 108 0.22 -15.09 13.70
N GLU A 109 0.77 -15.01 14.92
CA GLU A 109 0.23 -15.79 16.02
C GLU A 109 -1.16 -15.23 16.29
N VAL A 110 -2.18 -15.94 15.77
CA VAL A 110 -3.56 -15.70 16.15
C VAL A 110 -3.71 -16.22 17.57
N GLN A 111 -3.61 -15.33 18.55
CA GLN A 111 -3.94 -15.67 19.93
C GLN A 111 -5.43 -15.38 20.14
N ASN A 112 -6.20 -16.43 20.39
CA ASN A 112 -7.60 -16.31 20.80
C ASN A 112 -7.65 -15.98 22.30
N LEU A 113 -7.46 -14.71 22.64
CA LEU A 113 -7.61 -14.20 24.00
C LEU A 113 -9.04 -13.66 24.15
N GLY A 114 -9.92 -14.47 24.74
CA GLY A 114 -11.25 -14.00 25.17
C GLY A 114 -12.28 -13.75 24.06
N GLY A 115 -12.12 -14.35 22.88
CA GLY A 115 -13.07 -14.19 21.75
C GLY A 115 -12.74 -13.02 20.82
N GLU A 116 -11.64 -12.32 21.05
CA GLU A 116 -11.09 -11.29 20.16
C GLU A 116 -9.93 -11.88 19.35
N LEU A 117 -10.06 -11.91 18.02
CA LEU A 117 -8.98 -12.31 17.12
C LEU A 117 -7.97 -11.16 17.02
N VAL A 118 -6.86 -11.26 17.75
CA VAL A 118 -5.75 -10.29 17.66
C VAL A 118 -4.66 -10.85 16.75
N VAL A 119 -4.28 -10.10 15.72
CA VAL A 119 -3.20 -10.46 14.78
C VAL A 119 -1.99 -9.56 15.00
N SER A 120 -1.10 -9.98 15.90
CA SER A 120 0.06 -9.20 16.35
C SER A 120 1.07 -8.85 15.24
N GLY A 121 1.25 -9.74 14.24
CA GLY A 121 2.20 -9.54 13.14
C GLY A 121 1.77 -8.46 12.14
N VAL A 122 0.46 -8.36 11.86
CA VAL A 122 -0.09 -7.37 10.91
C VAL A 122 -0.23 -6.01 11.58
N ASP A 123 -0.59 -5.96 12.86
CA ASP A 123 -0.57 -4.71 13.64
C ASP A 123 0.83 -4.09 13.70
N SER A 124 1.89 -4.91 13.81
CA SER A 124 3.27 -4.42 13.74
C SER A 124 3.61 -3.87 12.34
N ALA A 125 3.10 -4.48 11.27
CA ALA A 125 3.22 -3.98 9.90
C ALA A 125 2.52 -2.64 9.71
N MET A 126 1.30 -2.52 10.25
CA MET A 126 0.45 -1.34 10.15
C MET A 126 0.89 -0.22 11.10
N SER A 127 1.60 -0.55 12.18
CA SER A 127 2.28 0.41 13.05
C SER A 127 3.45 1.11 12.35
N LEU A 128 4.10 0.48 11.36
CA LEU A 128 5.12 1.13 10.51
C LEU A 128 4.53 2.16 9.53
N ILE A 129 3.19 2.19 9.40
CA ILE A 129 2.43 3.11 8.55
C ILE A 129 1.87 4.30 9.38
N GLN A 130 2.04 4.29 10.71
CA GLN A 130 1.80 5.47 11.56
C GLN A 130 3.01 6.40 11.57
#